data_AF-A0A661NS71-F1
#
_entry.id   AF-A0A661NS71-F1
#
_cell.length_a   1.000
_cell.length_b   1.000
_cell.length_c   1.000
_cell.angle_alpha   90.00
_cell.angle_beta   90.00
_cell.angle_gamma   90.00
#
_symmetry.space_group_name_H-M   'P 1'
#
loop_
_entity.id
_entity.type
_entity.pdbx_description
1 polymer ?
#
loop_
_entity_poly.entity_id
_entity_poly.type
_entity_poly.pdbx_seq_one_letter_code
_entity_poly.pdbx_strand_id
1 'polypeptide(L)'
;MEEIIMNRIIGSMLWITAAFSMASGCQATGVGDPCVPGAIPEDGYVGTEAYLEVSSVECETRVCMVYQLDGIPFGEAGCETVSDVAANPACASAEETEARAYCTCRCDAPPESTGDLCDCPAGDGPDDPNGFSCVEVINAPGAGPGLRGSYCVRNSNG
;
A
#
# COMPACT_ATOMS: atom_id res chain seq x y z
N MET A 1 -38.59 63.52 -34.76
CA MET A 1 -38.94 62.16 -34.32
C MET A 1 -37.65 61.36 -34.35
N GLU A 2 -36.75 61.68 -33.42
CA GLU A 2 -36.70 61.04 -32.09
C GLU A 2 -35.85 59.76 -32.24
N GLU A 3 -34.56 59.77 -31.86
CA GLU A 3 -34.08 59.59 -30.47
C GLU A 3 -34.73 58.35 -29.83
N ILE A 4 -33.91 57.50 -29.17
CA ILE A 4 -34.28 56.26 -28.48
C ILE A 4 -34.31 55.08 -29.47
N ILE A 5 -33.36 54.13 -29.56
CA ILE A 5 -32.80 53.26 -28.51
C ILE A 5 -31.37 52.87 -28.94
N MET A 6 -30.40 53.78 -28.82
CA MET A 6 -28.97 53.46 -28.85
C MET A 6 -28.39 53.57 -27.43
N ASN A 7 -29.11 52.99 -26.48
CA ASN A 7 -28.74 52.91 -25.07
C ASN A 7 -29.28 51.58 -24.54
N ARG A 8 -28.46 50.86 -23.75
CA ARG A 8 -28.59 49.45 -23.33
C ARG A 8 -28.18 48.50 -24.47
N ILE A 9 -26.97 47.96 -24.56
CA ILE A 9 -26.30 47.11 -23.57
C ILE A 9 -24.78 47.17 -23.88
N ILE A 10 -24.12 48.26 -23.48
CA ILE A 10 -22.70 48.24 -23.12
C ILE A 10 -22.72 48.06 -21.61
N GLY A 11 -22.67 46.80 -21.17
CA GLY A 11 -22.65 46.41 -19.77
C GLY A 11 -21.67 45.27 -19.62
N SER A 12 -20.40 45.64 -19.39
CA SER A 12 -19.45 44.98 -18.49
C SER A 12 -19.40 43.44 -18.58
N MET A 13 -18.43 42.85 -19.28
CA MET A 13 -17.06 42.69 -18.77
C MET A 13 -17.03 42.27 -17.29
N LEU A 14 -17.21 40.96 -17.05
CA LEU A 14 -16.63 40.11 -15.99
C LEU A 14 -17.52 38.87 -15.86
N TRP A 15 -17.14 37.77 -16.51
CA TRP A 15 -17.45 36.45 -15.94
C TRP A 15 -16.13 35.72 -15.82
N ILE A 16 -15.64 35.77 -14.59
CA ILE A 16 -14.47 35.09 -14.09
C ILE A 16 -14.60 33.61 -14.41
N THR A 17 -13.56 33.11 -15.05
CA THR A 17 -13.22 31.71 -15.27
C THR A 17 -13.28 30.96 -13.93
N ALA A 18 -14.41 30.35 -13.60
CA ALA A 18 -14.47 29.38 -12.52
C ALA A 18 -13.99 28.04 -13.07
N ALA A 19 -12.68 27.86 -13.05
CA ALA A 19 -12.02 26.57 -13.23
C ALA A 19 -12.62 25.60 -12.21
N PHE A 20 -13.44 24.67 -12.69
CA PHE A 20 -13.92 23.53 -11.92
C PHE A 20 -12.73 22.57 -11.81
N SER A 21 -11.84 22.85 -10.87
CA SER A 21 -10.80 21.92 -10.44
C SER A 21 -11.51 20.71 -9.85
N MET A 22 -11.77 19.71 -10.69
CA MET A 22 -12.11 18.38 -10.23
C MET A 22 -10.92 17.92 -9.39
N ALA A 23 -11.07 18.01 -8.08
CA ALA A 23 -10.16 17.42 -7.13
C ALA A 23 -10.24 15.92 -7.34
N SER A 24 -9.36 15.37 -8.19
CA SER A 24 -8.92 13.99 -8.07
C SER A 24 -8.16 13.92 -6.75
N GLY A 25 -8.89 13.72 -5.66
CA GLY A 25 -8.29 13.38 -4.38
C GLY A 25 -7.65 12.01 -4.58
N CYS A 26 -6.32 11.97 -4.66
CA CYS A 26 -5.58 10.74 -4.48
C CYS A 26 -5.97 10.23 -3.09
N GLN A 27 -6.81 9.21 -3.03
CA GLN A 27 -6.89 8.42 -1.81
C GLN A 27 -5.57 7.67 -1.75
N ALA A 28 -4.61 8.21 -0.99
CA ALA A 28 -3.47 7.41 -0.57
C ALA A 28 -4.10 6.24 0.20
N THR A 29 -4.09 5.05 -0.38
CA THR A 29 -4.74 3.88 0.21
C THR A 29 -3.95 3.34 1.41
N GLY A 30 -2.77 3.90 1.69
CA GLY A 30 -1.80 3.40 2.66
C GLY A 30 -1.17 2.06 2.24
N VAL A 31 -1.55 1.51 1.08
CA VAL A 31 -1.01 0.25 0.57
C VAL A 31 0.31 0.52 -0.14
N GLY A 32 1.32 -0.24 0.23
CA GLY A 32 2.67 -0.16 -0.33
C GLY A 32 3.61 0.78 0.41
N ASP A 33 3.11 1.55 1.39
CA ASP A 33 3.95 2.34 2.29
C ASP A 33 4.90 1.42 3.06
N PRO A 34 6.17 1.80 3.28
CA PRO A 34 7.11 0.98 4.05
C PRO A 34 6.62 0.85 5.51
N CYS A 35 6.83 -0.33 6.10
CA CYS A 35 6.58 -0.56 7.52
C CYS A 35 7.69 -1.41 8.14
N VAL A 36 7.87 -1.26 9.45
CA VAL A 36 8.83 -2.06 10.23
C VAL A 36 8.04 -3.11 11.01
N PRO A 37 8.30 -4.41 10.81
CA PRO A 37 7.58 -5.44 11.56
C PRO A 37 8.01 -5.44 13.03
N GLY A 38 7.03 -5.40 13.94
CA GLY A 38 7.26 -5.33 15.39
C GLY A 38 7.73 -6.65 16.03
N ALA A 39 7.69 -7.76 15.30
CA ALA A 39 8.15 -9.06 15.77
C ALA A 39 8.87 -9.83 14.64
N ILE A 40 10.14 -10.15 14.86
CA ILE A 40 10.98 -10.87 13.92
C ILE A 40 11.32 -12.24 14.54
N PRO A 41 11.15 -13.37 13.82
CA PRO A 41 11.58 -14.67 14.32
C PRO A 41 13.09 -14.71 14.59
N GLU A 42 13.54 -15.57 15.51
CA GLU A 42 14.95 -15.64 15.92
C GLU A 42 15.91 -15.89 14.75
N ASP A 43 15.49 -16.71 13.77
CA ASP A 43 16.24 -17.04 12.56
C ASP A 43 15.87 -16.15 11.35
N GLY A 44 15.05 -15.12 11.55
CA GLY A 44 14.49 -14.28 10.48
C GLY A 44 13.26 -14.90 9.80
N TYR A 45 12.81 -14.25 8.73
CA TYR A 45 11.67 -14.69 7.94
C TYR A 45 12.04 -15.79 6.96
N VAL A 46 11.02 -16.55 6.52
CA VAL A 46 11.18 -17.62 5.52
C VAL A 46 10.62 -17.12 4.19
N GLY A 47 11.44 -17.16 3.12
CA GLY A 47 11.08 -16.63 1.80
C GLY A 47 9.89 -17.28 1.08
N THR A 48 9.23 -18.26 1.69
CA THR A 48 8.01 -18.91 1.15
C THR A 48 6.74 -18.53 1.92
N GLU A 49 6.86 -17.74 2.97
CA GLU A 49 5.76 -17.44 3.89
C GLU A 49 5.35 -15.97 3.83
N ALA A 50 4.20 -15.68 4.43
CA ALA A 50 3.73 -14.33 4.63
C ALA A 50 3.39 -14.12 6.10
N TYR A 51 3.88 -13.01 6.64
CA TYR A 51 3.68 -12.61 8.02
C TYR A 51 2.81 -11.36 8.02
N LEU A 52 1.72 -11.40 8.77
CA LEU A 52 0.81 -10.27 8.92
C LEU A 52 0.83 -9.79 10.36
N GLU A 53 1.24 -8.54 10.53
CA GLU A 53 1.08 -7.82 11.78
C GLU A 53 -0.15 -6.91 11.68
N VAL A 54 -1.19 -7.26 12.43
CA VAL A 54 -2.39 -6.44 12.57
C VAL A 54 -2.23 -5.43 13.69
N SER A 55 -2.88 -4.29 13.55
CA SER A 55 -2.77 -3.12 14.46
C SER A 55 -1.43 -2.39 14.38
N SER A 56 -0.73 -2.47 13.23
CA SER A 56 0.45 -1.64 13.00
C SER A 56 0.07 -0.15 13.05
N VAL A 57 0.88 0.64 13.74
CA VAL A 57 0.66 2.09 13.91
C VAL A 57 1.27 2.90 12.77
N GLU A 58 2.17 2.30 12.00
CA GLU A 58 2.83 2.92 10.85
C GLU A 58 1.95 2.87 9.61
N CYS A 59 1.12 1.83 9.51
CA CYS A 59 0.20 1.64 8.40
C CYS A 59 -1.15 2.32 8.67
N GLU A 60 -1.57 3.20 7.76
CA GLU A 60 -2.94 3.74 7.75
C GLU A 60 -3.98 2.61 7.70
N THR A 61 -3.68 1.57 6.92
CA THR A 61 -4.46 0.34 6.80
C THR A 61 -4.43 -0.56 8.04
N ARG A 62 -3.59 -0.25 9.03
CA ARG A 62 -3.34 -1.02 10.25
C ARG A 62 -2.72 -2.41 10.05
N VAL A 63 -2.28 -2.75 8.85
CA VAL A 63 -1.69 -4.07 8.57
C VAL A 63 -0.33 -3.90 7.90
N CYS A 64 0.72 -4.32 8.61
CA CYS A 64 2.05 -4.47 8.04
C CYS A 64 2.21 -5.92 7.59
N MET A 65 2.71 -6.12 6.37
CA MET A 65 2.97 -7.44 5.82
C MET A 65 4.45 -7.61 5.50
N VAL A 66 5.00 -8.75 5.89
CA VAL A 66 6.27 -9.25 5.35
C VAL A 66 5.96 -10.43 4.45
N TYR A 67 6.11 -10.24 3.14
CA TYR A 67 5.70 -11.22 2.13
C TYR A 67 6.93 -11.82 1.44
N GLN A 68 7.23 -13.09 1.70
CA GLN A 68 8.30 -13.85 1.05
C GLN A 68 9.69 -13.19 1.17
N LEU A 69 9.97 -12.58 2.33
CA LEU A 69 11.31 -12.14 2.70
C LEU A 69 12.08 -13.33 3.26
N ASP A 70 13.35 -13.49 2.86
CA ASP A 70 14.24 -14.50 3.43
C ASP A 70 15.24 -13.82 4.37
N GLY A 71 15.26 -14.24 5.63
CA GLY A 71 16.16 -13.69 6.65
C GLY A 71 15.63 -12.46 7.39
N ILE A 72 16.56 -11.70 7.95
CA ILE A 72 16.34 -10.56 8.85
C ILE A 72 16.22 -9.28 8.01
N PRO A 73 15.16 -8.47 8.19
CA PRO A 73 15.03 -7.19 7.51
C PRO A 73 16.22 -6.25 7.74
N PHE A 74 16.54 -5.45 6.74
CA PHE A 74 17.49 -4.36 6.89
C PHE A 74 16.98 -3.35 7.94
N GLY A 75 17.90 -2.86 8.78
CA GLY A 75 17.58 -1.98 9.90
C GLY A 75 17.26 -2.73 11.21
N GLU A 76 17.19 -4.06 11.18
CA GLU A 76 16.74 -4.87 12.32
C GLU A 76 17.78 -5.88 12.78
N ALA A 77 17.73 -6.24 14.07
CA ALA A 77 18.50 -7.34 14.69
C ALA A 77 19.98 -7.46 14.26
N GLY A 78 20.67 -6.32 14.06
CA GLY A 78 22.07 -6.28 13.67
C GLY A 78 22.33 -6.21 12.15
N CYS A 79 21.30 -6.03 11.33
CA CYS A 79 21.37 -5.84 9.88
C CYS A 79 21.22 -4.35 9.49
N GLU A 80 21.86 -3.44 10.21
CA GLU A 80 21.63 -1.99 10.10
C GLU A 80 22.49 -1.33 9.01
N THR A 81 23.56 -1.98 8.58
CA THR A 81 24.49 -1.42 7.59
C THR A 81 24.76 -2.37 6.44
N VAL A 82 25.22 -1.81 5.32
CA VAL A 82 25.67 -2.60 4.16
C VAL A 82 26.81 -3.56 4.51
N SER A 83 27.60 -3.25 5.54
CA SER A 83 28.68 -4.12 6.02
C SER A 83 28.12 -5.34 6.74
N ASP A 84 27.02 -5.16 7.49
CA ASP A 84 26.36 -6.26 8.20
C ASP A 84 25.72 -7.22 7.21
N VAL A 85 25.04 -6.68 6.18
CA VAL A 85 24.50 -7.48 5.07
C VAL A 85 25.61 -8.28 4.36
N ALA A 86 26.78 -7.67 4.14
CA ALA A 86 27.91 -8.36 3.52
C ALA A 86 28.55 -9.43 4.44
N ALA A 87 28.49 -9.23 5.77
CA ALA A 87 29.12 -10.11 6.75
C ALA A 87 28.19 -11.25 7.22
N ASN A 88 26.87 -11.06 7.14
CA ASN A 88 25.87 -12.01 7.62
C ASN A 88 24.90 -12.37 6.48
N PRO A 89 24.94 -13.60 5.95
CA PRO A 89 24.06 -14.03 4.88
C PRO A 89 22.58 -14.13 5.29
N ALA A 90 22.26 -14.06 6.59
CA ALA A 90 20.88 -14.00 7.07
C ALA A 90 20.28 -12.59 6.97
N CYS A 91 21.06 -11.54 6.67
CA CYS A 91 20.54 -10.20 6.51
C CYS A 91 20.02 -9.97 5.09
N ALA A 92 18.77 -9.53 4.98
CA ALA A 92 18.22 -9.01 3.73
C ALA A 92 18.78 -7.61 3.44
N SER A 93 18.85 -7.26 2.16
CA SER A 93 19.24 -5.91 1.75
C SER A 93 18.11 -4.89 2.03
N ALA A 94 18.44 -3.60 2.06
CA ALA A 94 17.44 -2.53 2.19
C ALA A 94 16.39 -2.59 1.07
N GLU A 95 16.83 -2.80 -0.17
CA GLU A 95 15.96 -2.93 -1.34
C GLU A 95 15.02 -4.13 -1.22
N GLU A 96 15.54 -5.28 -0.81
CA GLU A 96 14.72 -6.48 -0.61
C GLU A 96 13.72 -6.29 0.53
N THR A 97 14.14 -5.61 1.60
CA THR A 97 13.27 -5.30 2.74
C THR A 97 12.11 -4.40 2.33
N GLU A 98 12.38 -3.28 1.64
CA GLU A 98 11.32 -2.37 1.16
C GLU A 98 10.37 -3.05 0.15
N ALA A 99 10.89 -3.94 -0.68
CA ALA A 99 10.07 -4.69 -1.63
C ALA A 99 9.14 -5.72 -0.96
N ARG A 100 9.49 -6.19 0.24
CA ARG A 100 8.84 -7.34 0.90
C ARG A 100 8.12 -6.97 2.20
N ALA A 101 8.49 -5.88 2.87
CA ALA A 101 7.89 -5.36 4.09
C ALA A 101 7.15 -4.04 3.80
N TYR A 102 5.83 -4.10 3.76
CA TYR A 102 5.00 -2.95 3.41
C TYR A 102 3.59 -3.04 4.00
N CYS A 103 2.96 -1.89 4.11
CA CYS A 103 1.57 -1.75 4.50
C CYS A 103 0.67 -2.37 3.43
N THR A 104 -0.28 -3.18 3.87
CA THR A 104 -1.27 -3.83 3.00
C THR A 104 -2.65 -3.64 3.58
N CYS A 105 -3.68 -4.04 2.85
CA CYS A 105 -5.02 -4.15 3.38
C CYS A 105 -5.69 -5.42 2.84
N ARG A 106 -6.74 -5.82 3.53
CA ARG A 106 -7.53 -6.98 3.16
C ARG A 106 -8.45 -6.62 2.00
N CYS A 107 -8.42 -7.40 0.93
CA CYS A 107 -9.17 -7.13 -0.29
C CYS A 107 -10.25 -8.18 -0.57
N ASP A 108 -10.13 -9.36 0.04
CA ASP A 108 -11.20 -10.37 0.02
C ASP A 108 -11.21 -11.19 1.31
N ALA A 109 -12.39 -11.70 1.66
CA ALA A 109 -12.65 -12.33 2.93
C ALA A 109 -13.77 -13.37 2.79
N PRO A 110 -13.69 -14.51 3.49
CA PRO A 110 -14.84 -15.39 3.68
C PRO A 110 -16.03 -14.62 4.27
N PRO A 111 -17.28 -14.99 3.94
CA PRO A 111 -18.47 -14.25 4.36
C PRO A 111 -18.66 -14.20 5.88
N GLU A 112 -18.06 -15.13 6.63
CA GLU A 112 -18.08 -15.14 8.10
C GLU A 112 -17.08 -14.18 8.75
N SER A 113 -16.18 -13.57 7.97
CA SER A 113 -15.16 -12.69 8.50
C SER A 113 -15.68 -11.27 8.74
N THR A 114 -15.16 -10.65 9.79
CA THR A 114 -15.41 -9.23 10.12
C THR A 114 -14.19 -8.40 9.75
N GLY A 115 -14.39 -7.19 9.23
CA GLY A 115 -13.31 -6.23 8.92
C GLY A 115 -13.61 -5.45 7.65
N ASP A 116 -12.98 -4.29 7.51
CA ASP A 116 -13.08 -3.47 6.31
C ASP A 116 -12.24 -4.09 5.19
N LEU A 117 -12.79 -4.03 3.96
CA LEU A 117 -12.08 -4.41 2.74
C LEU A 117 -11.67 -3.16 1.95
N CYS A 118 -10.62 -3.30 1.15
CA CYS A 118 -10.09 -2.26 0.30
C CYS A 118 -9.88 -2.74 -1.15
N ASP A 119 -9.77 -1.80 -2.06
CA ASP A 119 -9.30 -2.06 -3.42
C ASP A 119 -7.76 -2.00 -3.46
N CYS A 120 -7.14 -2.97 -4.13
CA CYS A 120 -5.70 -2.96 -4.34
C CYS A 120 -5.31 -1.96 -5.44
N PRO A 121 -4.33 -1.07 -5.21
CA PRO A 121 -3.89 -0.13 -6.23
C PRO A 121 -3.19 -0.86 -7.38
N ALA A 122 -3.76 -0.79 -8.58
CA ALA A 122 -3.30 -1.57 -9.73
C ALA A 122 -1.98 -1.07 -10.37
N GLY A 123 -1.47 0.09 -9.97
CA GLY A 123 -0.34 0.76 -10.63
C GLY A 123 -0.71 1.43 -11.96
N ASP A 124 0.29 1.91 -12.70
CA ASP A 124 0.12 2.57 -14.01
C ASP A 124 -0.18 1.57 -15.15
N GLY A 125 -0.17 0.27 -14.86
CA GLY A 125 -0.46 -0.81 -15.79
C GLY A 125 -0.42 -2.19 -15.14
N PRO A 126 -0.87 -3.26 -15.84
CA PRO A 126 -0.95 -4.62 -15.28
C PRO A 126 0.42 -5.21 -14.90
N ASP A 127 1.49 -4.69 -15.48
CA ASP A 127 2.88 -5.10 -15.24
C ASP A 127 3.68 -4.04 -14.45
N ASP A 128 3.00 -3.09 -13.80
CA ASP A 128 3.68 -2.14 -12.94
C ASP A 128 4.18 -2.86 -11.66
N PRO A 129 5.50 -2.89 -11.39
CA PRO A 129 6.04 -3.46 -10.15
C PRO A 129 5.57 -2.72 -8.89
N ASN A 130 5.01 -1.52 -9.04
CA ASN A 130 4.40 -0.76 -7.95
C ASN A 130 2.90 -1.07 -7.78
N GLY A 131 2.32 -1.89 -8.68
CA GLY A 131 0.95 -2.35 -8.58
C GLY A 131 0.78 -3.48 -7.55
N PHE A 132 -0.47 -3.70 -7.14
CA PHE A 132 -0.86 -4.69 -6.16
C PHE A 132 -2.01 -5.54 -6.67
N SER A 133 -1.94 -6.83 -6.39
CA SER A 133 -2.96 -7.81 -6.71
C SER A 133 -3.59 -8.37 -5.44
N CYS A 134 -4.89 -8.66 -5.50
CA CYS A 134 -5.59 -9.30 -4.40
C CYS A 134 -5.27 -10.81 -4.40
N VAL A 135 -4.36 -11.22 -3.53
CA VAL A 135 -3.83 -12.59 -3.48
C VAL A 135 -4.25 -13.23 -2.17
N GLU A 136 -4.65 -14.50 -2.24
CA GLU A 136 -4.99 -15.30 -1.06
C GLU A 136 -3.71 -15.63 -0.29
N VAL A 137 -3.50 -14.99 0.87
CA VAL A 137 -2.24 -15.08 1.64
C VAL A 137 -2.35 -16.09 2.78
N ILE A 138 -3.47 -16.09 3.50
CA ILE A 138 -3.67 -16.95 4.67
C ILE A 138 -4.89 -17.86 4.49
N ASN A 139 -4.61 -19.14 4.24
CA ASN A 139 -5.61 -20.22 4.17
C ASN A 139 -5.43 -21.33 5.20
N ALA A 140 -4.39 -21.26 6.03
CA ALA A 140 -4.06 -22.35 6.93
C ALA A 140 -5.19 -22.58 7.95
N PRO A 141 -5.64 -23.84 8.15
CA PRO A 141 -6.57 -24.19 9.21
C PRO A 141 -5.90 -23.95 10.57
N GLY A 142 -6.17 -22.79 11.16
CA GLY A 142 -5.50 -22.31 12.38
C GLY A 142 -5.38 -20.79 12.45
N ALA A 143 -5.38 -20.11 11.31
CA ALA A 143 -5.53 -18.66 11.28
C ALA A 143 -6.94 -18.26 11.75
N GLY A 144 -7.00 -17.33 12.72
CA GLY A 144 -8.27 -16.81 13.20
C GLY A 144 -9.09 -16.18 12.06
N PRO A 145 -10.44 -16.18 12.14
CA PRO A 145 -11.31 -15.67 11.08
C PRO A 145 -11.09 -14.17 10.76
N GLY A 146 -10.41 -13.43 11.63
CA GLY A 146 -9.99 -12.04 11.37
C GLY A 146 -8.78 -11.89 10.46
N LEU A 147 -8.03 -12.97 10.18
CA LEU A 147 -6.78 -12.95 9.37
C LEU A 147 -6.86 -13.77 8.08
N ARG A 148 -7.93 -14.56 7.89
CA ARG A 148 -8.06 -15.44 6.72
C ARG A 148 -8.44 -14.64 5.47
N GLY A 149 -8.05 -15.10 4.29
CA GLY A 149 -8.47 -14.51 3.02
C GLY A 149 -7.34 -13.79 2.29
N SER A 150 -7.71 -12.77 1.52
CA SER A 150 -6.82 -12.16 0.53
C SER A 150 -6.40 -10.76 0.91
N TYR A 151 -5.15 -10.44 0.59
CA TYR A 151 -4.51 -9.17 0.88
C TYR A 151 -3.87 -8.60 -0.38
N CYS A 152 -3.67 -7.29 -0.40
CA CYS A 152 -2.97 -6.63 -1.48
C CYS A 152 -1.47 -6.98 -1.42
N VAL A 153 -1.04 -7.82 -2.35
CA VAL A 153 0.35 -8.24 -2.51
C VAL A 153 0.96 -7.50 -3.69
N ARG A 154 2.15 -6.94 -3.47
CA ARG A 154 2.91 -6.24 -4.53
C ARG A 154 3.15 -7.19 -5.71
N ASN A 155 2.91 -6.70 -6.91
CA ASN A 155 3.19 -7.44 -8.13
C ASN A 155 4.69 -7.74 -8.19
N SER A 156 5.04 -9.02 -8.21
CA SER A 156 6.41 -9.41 -8.49
C SER A 156 6.60 -9.35 -10.00
N ASN A 157 7.48 -8.47 -10.50
CA ASN A 157 8.04 -8.69 -11.83
C ASN A 157 8.83 -10.01 -11.73
N GLY A 158 8.26 -11.08 -12.29
CA GLY A 158 8.86 -12.42 -12.27
C GLY A 158 10.24 -12.48 -12.92
#